data_AF-A0AAW5C0Q7-F1
#
_entry.id   AF-A0AAW5C0Q7-F1
#
_cell.length_a   1.000
_cell.length_b   1.000
_cell.length_c   1.000
_cell.angle_alpha   90.00
_cell.angle_beta   90.00
_cell.angle_gamma   90.00
#
_symmetry.space_group_name_H-M   'P 1'
#
loop_
_entity.id
_entity.type
_entity.pdbx_description
1 polymer ?
#
loop_
_entity_poly.entity_id
_entity_poly.type
_entity_poly.pdbx_seq_one_letter_code
_entity_poly.pdbx_strand_id
1 'polypeptide(L)'
;MKSFRKKIQESRLKTHLLVRSWLQPKLGVIGTRYRLAARIRLANRCAAKHPKTTFAGVVGTLLLLLVGTVAIDSGNGKQSEPDVSSIAAMEPVFQGFRTIQANKDIHRSVLTDMTVKGQLLRHELDSMIAIPVKSREDSLRIILKYRQLENIVKSIKNNDNP
;
A
#
# COMPACT_ATOMS: atom_id res chain seq x y z
N MET A 1 -12.26 -21.81 2.48
CA MET A 1 -11.33 -20.70 2.13
C MET A 1 -11.81 -19.42 2.81
N LYS A 2 -10.94 -18.71 3.52
CA LYS A 2 -11.33 -17.46 4.20
C LYS A 2 -11.60 -16.38 3.13
N SER A 3 -12.72 -15.67 3.25
CA SER A 3 -13.09 -14.57 2.34
C SER A 3 -11.94 -13.56 2.19
N PHE A 4 -11.69 -13.08 0.97
CA PHE A 4 -10.74 -12.01 0.66
C PHE A 4 -10.82 -10.81 1.61
N ARG A 5 -12.03 -10.42 2.03
CA ARG A 5 -12.25 -9.35 3.00
C ARG A 5 -11.60 -9.65 4.35
N LYS A 6 -11.71 -10.90 4.82
CA LYS A 6 -11.05 -11.35 6.05
C LYS A 6 -9.52 -11.35 5.90
N LYS A 7 -8.99 -11.70 4.73
CA LYS A 7 -7.53 -11.71 4.47
C LYS A 7 -6.93 -10.29 4.47
N ILE A 8 -7.64 -9.31 3.90
CA ILE A 8 -7.25 -7.89 3.93
C ILE A 8 -7.34 -7.33 5.35
N GLN A 9 -8.38 -7.68 6.09
CA GLN A 9 -8.52 -7.27 7.48
C GLN A 9 -7.41 -7.87 8.35
N GLU A 10 -7.10 -9.15 8.17
CA GLU A 10 -5.98 -9.82 8.85
C GLU A 10 -4.62 -9.18 8.48
N SER A 11 -4.40 -8.77 7.22
CA SER A 11 -3.14 -8.11 6.83
C SER A 11 -3.01 -6.72 7.47
N ARG A 12 -4.09 -5.93 7.51
CA ARG A 12 -4.13 -4.64 8.22
C ARG A 12 -3.91 -4.79 9.71
N LEU A 13 -4.46 -5.84 10.31
CA LEU A 13 -4.28 -6.11 11.74
C LEU A 13 -2.82 -6.51 12.03
N LYS A 14 -2.21 -7.33 11.16
CA LYS A 14 -0.79 -7.70 11.27
C LYS A 14 0.14 -6.50 11.10
N THR A 15 -0.10 -5.63 10.11
CA THR A 15 0.72 -4.43 9.92
C THR A 15 0.58 -3.47 11.10
N HIS A 16 -0.63 -3.26 11.61
CA HIS A 16 -0.85 -2.43 12.80
C HIS A 16 -0.16 -3.01 14.04
N LEU A 17 -0.20 -4.33 14.24
CA LEU A 17 0.49 -5.00 15.34
C LEU A 17 2.01 -4.90 15.23
N LEU A 18 2.58 -5.03 14.03
CA LEU A 18 4.02 -4.87 13.78
C LEU A 18 4.48 -3.42 14.00
N VAL A 19 3.72 -2.46 13.50
CA VAL A 19 4.00 -1.04 13.74
C VAL A 19 3.92 -0.74 15.24
N ARG A 20 2.89 -1.25 15.93
CA ARG A 20 2.74 -1.08 17.37
C ARG A 20 3.87 -1.77 18.15
N SER A 21 4.26 -2.99 17.82
CA SER A 21 5.34 -3.70 18.52
C SER A 21 6.70 -3.05 18.31
N TRP A 22 6.90 -2.37 17.18
CA TRP A 22 8.10 -1.58 16.93
C TRP A 22 8.09 -0.22 17.65
N LEU A 23 6.95 0.45 17.69
CA LEU A 23 6.81 1.79 18.29
C LEU A 23 6.75 1.76 19.83
N GLN A 24 6.10 0.73 20.39
CA GLN A 24 5.85 0.58 21.82
C GLN A 24 7.15 0.55 22.68
N PRO A 25 8.23 -0.16 22.32
CA PRO A 25 9.48 -0.13 23.10
C PRO A 25 10.19 1.24 23.00
N LYS A 26 10.16 1.91 21.85
CA LYS A 26 10.78 3.24 21.69
C LYS A 26 10.02 4.33 22.45
N LEU A 27 8.69 4.37 22.33
CA LEU A 27 7.85 5.35 23.01
C LEU A 27 7.69 5.07 24.51
N GLY A 28 7.72 3.80 24.91
CA GLY A 28 7.63 3.40 26.32
C GLY A 28 8.83 3.88 27.13
N VAL A 29 10.05 3.70 26.61
CA VAL A 29 11.30 4.11 27.28
C VAL A 29 11.43 5.64 27.33
N ILE A 30 11.09 6.34 26.25
CA ILE A 30 11.16 7.81 26.21
C ILE A 30 10.03 8.42 27.08
N GLY A 31 8.82 7.87 27.00
CA GLY A 31 7.65 8.36 27.72
C GLY A 31 7.73 8.18 29.24
N THR A 32 8.33 7.08 29.71
CA THR A 32 8.56 6.86 31.15
C THR A 32 9.70 7.71 31.69
N ARG A 33 10.83 7.85 30.96
CA ARG A 33 11.95 8.71 31.37
C ARG A 33 11.56 10.19 31.50
N TYR A 34 10.76 10.70 30.56
CA TYR A 34 10.29 12.10 30.59
C TYR A 34 8.95 12.30 31.31
N ARG A 35 8.36 11.20 31.83
CA ARG A 35 7.05 11.20 32.50
C ARG A 35 6.00 12.00 31.71
N LEU A 36 6.01 11.80 30.39
CA LEU A 36 5.35 12.67 29.42
C LEU A 36 3.84 12.71 29.66
N ALA A 37 3.23 11.57 30.00
CA ALA A 37 1.82 11.45 30.32
C ALA A 37 1.39 12.33 31.52
N ALA A 38 2.25 12.49 32.53
CA ALA A 38 1.94 13.35 33.68
C ALA A 38 2.03 14.83 33.30
N ARG A 39 3.02 15.21 32.48
CA ARG A 39 3.16 16.58 31.97
C ARG A 39 2.02 16.97 31.04
N ILE A 40 1.59 16.08 30.16
CA ILE A 40 0.43 16.29 29.28
C ILE A 40 -0.85 16.51 30.11
N ARG A 41 -1.06 15.71 31.17
CA ARG A 41 -2.20 15.91 32.07
C ARG A 41 -2.16 17.27 32.78
N LEU A 42 -0.99 17.70 33.21
CA LEU A 42 -0.81 19.00 33.88
C LEU A 42 -1.00 20.17 32.90
N ALA A 43 -0.45 20.06 31.68
CA ALA A 43 -0.65 21.01 30.61
C ALA A 43 -2.14 21.13 30.23
N ASN A 44 -2.85 20.01 30.08
CA ASN A 44 -4.28 20.02 29.79
C ASN A 44 -5.11 20.62 30.93
N ARG A 45 -4.74 20.36 32.20
CA ARG A 45 -5.39 20.99 33.36
C ARG A 45 -5.14 22.49 33.38
N CYS A 46 -3.93 22.93 33.04
CA CYS A 46 -3.59 24.35 32.93
C CYS A 46 -4.36 25.03 31.78
N ALA A 47 -4.47 24.36 30.63
CA ALA A 47 -5.24 24.82 29.48
C ALA A 47 -6.73 24.96 29.78
N ALA A 48 -7.30 24.00 30.52
CA ALA A 48 -8.68 24.08 30.98
C ALA A 48 -8.91 25.22 31.98
N LYS A 49 -7.92 25.53 32.83
CA LYS A 49 -8.03 26.59 33.86
C LYS A 49 -7.89 27.99 33.27
N HIS A 50 -7.06 28.17 32.24
CA HIS A 50 -6.83 29.46 31.59
C HIS A 50 -6.97 29.34 30.06
N PRO A 51 -8.20 29.30 29.53
CA PRO A 51 -8.46 29.07 28.11
C PRO A 51 -8.02 30.25 27.23
N LYS A 52 -8.16 31.49 27.71
CA LYS A 52 -7.81 32.70 26.94
C LYS A 52 -6.30 32.86 26.73
N THR A 53 -5.50 32.53 27.75
CA THR A 53 -4.03 32.65 27.67
C THR A 53 -3.42 31.51 26.86
N THR A 54 -3.99 30.30 26.94
CA THR A 54 -3.58 29.19 26.08
C THR A 54 -3.97 29.41 24.63
N PHE A 55 -5.17 29.93 24.36
CA PHE A 55 -5.54 30.35 23.01
C PHE A 55 -4.61 31.43 22.46
N ALA A 56 -4.35 32.50 23.24
CA ALA A 56 -3.43 33.56 22.83
C ALA A 56 -2.00 33.05 22.61
N GLY A 57 -1.53 32.13 23.46
CA GLY A 57 -0.23 31.48 23.29
C GLY A 57 -0.15 30.63 22.03
N VAL A 58 -1.19 29.82 21.74
CA VAL A 58 -1.25 28.99 20.54
C VAL A 58 -1.32 29.85 19.27
N VAL A 59 -2.20 30.86 19.25
CA VAL A 59 -2.32 31.79 18.13
C VAL A 59 -1.03 32.59 17.94
N GLY A 60 -0.43 33.09 19.02
CA GLY A 60 0.82 33.84 18.97
C GLY A 60 2.01 33.00 18.50
N THR A 61 2.16 31.77 19.01
CA THR A 61 3.21 30.85 18.55
C THR A 61 2.99 30.41 17.09
N LEU A 62 1.76 30.18 16.67
CA LEU A 62 1.43 29.86 15.28
C LEU A 62 1.73 31.04 14.35
N LEU A 63 1.41 32.26 14.77
CA LEU A 63 1.71 33.48 14.02
C LEU A 63 3.23 33.73 13.95
N LEU A 64 3.95 33.51 15.05
CA LEU A 64 5.41 33.61 15.08
C LEU A 64 6.06 32.59 14.15
N LEU A 65 5.57 31.34 14.13
CA LEU A 65 6.04 30.33 13.19
C LEU A 65 5.75 30.74 11.75
N LEU A 66 4.56 31.27 11.47
CA LEU A 66 4.20 31.74 10.13
C LEU A 66 5.13 32.87 9.67
N VAL A 67 5.30 33.91 10.49
CA VAL A 67 6.18 35.04 10.18
C VAL A 67 7.63 34.59 10.08
N GLY A 68 8.08 33.70 10.98
CA GLY A 68 9.43 33.15 10.96
C GLY A 68 9.71 32.33 9.69
N THR A 69 8.79 31.46 9.29
CA THR A 69 8.92 30.70 8.04
C THR A 69 8.91 31.60 6.81
N VAL A 70 8.02 32.59 6.75
CA VAL A 70 7.97 33.54 5.63
C VAL A 70 9.22 34.44 5.60
N ALA A 71 9.72 34.89 6.75
CA ALA A 71 10.93 35.71 6.81
C ALA A 71 12.20 34.91 6.47
N ILE A 72 12.26 33.64 6.88
CA ILE A 72 13.36 32.73 6.52
C ILE A 72 13.26 32.39 5.03
N ASP A 73 12.10 32.05 4.50
CA ASP A 73 11.93 31.70 3.07
C ASP A 73 12.13 32.92 2.15
N SER A 74 11.69 34.09 2.58
CA SER A 74 11.88 35.35 1.85
C SER A 74 13.29 35.94 1.99
N GLY A 75 14.00 35.65 3.09
CA GLY A 75 15.37 36.12 3.34
C GLY A 75 16.45 35.13 2.87
N ASN A 76 16.10 33.85 2.79
CA ASN A 76 17.01 32.77 2.45
C ASN A 76 16.69 32.27 1.03
N GLY A 77 17.00 33.09 0.02
CA GLY A 77 16.98 32.70 -1.40
C GLY A 77 18.01 31.61 -1.77
N LYS A 78 18.44 30.81 -0.80
CA LYS A 78 19.36 29.68 -0.94
C LYS A 78 18.93 28.57 0.02
N GLN A 79 17.99 27.75 -0.46
CA GLN A 79 17.97 26.30 -0.32
C GLN A 79 18.71 25.77 0.93
N SER A 80 18.05 25.84 2.09
CA SER A 80 18.38 24.92 3.17
C SER A 80 17.83 23.56 2.75
N GLU A 81 18.70 22.71 2.19
CA GLU A 81 18.36 21.31 1.95
C GLU A 81 17.80 20.73 3.26
N PRO A 82 16.54 20.26 3.27
CA PRO A 82 16.05 19.52 4.42
C PRO A 82 16.93 18.29 4.56
N ASP A 83 17.45 18.05 5.76
CA ASP A 83 18.33 16.93 6.12
C ASP A 83 17.78 15.58 5.63
N VAL A 84 18.13 15.24 4.39
CA VAL A 84 17.74 14.02 3.67
C VAL A 84 18.35 12.78 4.30
N SER A 85 19.25 12.92 5.28
CA SER A 85 19.85 11.80 6.03
C SER A 85 18.81 11.02 6.83
N SER A 86 17.79 11.69 7.37
CA SER A 86 16.68 11.04 8.08
C SER A 86 15.62 10.43 7.13
N ILE A 87 15.55 10.92 5.89
CA ILE A 87 14.67 10.39 4.82
C ILE A 87 15.33 9.19 4.13
N ALA A 88 16.66 9.18 3.99
CA ALA A 88 17.44 8.07 3.45
C ALA A 88 17.33 6.79 4.29
N ALA A 89 17.07 6.90 5.60
CA ALA A 89 16.77 5.74 6.45
C ALA A 89 15.41 5.07 6.12
N MET A 90 14.49 5.77 5.44
CA MET A 90 13.22 5.21 4.94
C MET A 90 13.25 4.80 3.47
N GLU A 91 14.34 5.07 2.75
CA GLU A 91 14.61 4.60 1.39
C GLU A 91 14.26 3.12 1.15
N PRO A 92 14.62 2.16 2.03
CA PRO A 92 14.25 0.75 1.81
C PRO A 92 12.74 0.50 1.93
N VAL A 93 12.01 1.29 2.72
CA VAL A 93 10.55 1.18 2.84
C VAL A 93 9.87 1.75 1.60
N PHE A 94 10.31 2.90 1.11
CA PHE A 94 9.79 3.51 -0.11
C PHE A 94 10.15 2.70 -1.37
N GLN A 95 11.35 2.14 -1.43
CA GLN A 95 11.74 1.18 -2.47
C GLN A 95 10.89 -0.10 -2.39
N GLY A 96 10.63 -0.62 -1.19
CA GLY A 96 9.70 -1.73 -0.96
C GLY A 96 8.29 -1.43 -1.47
N PHE A 97 7.75 -0.24 -1.21
CA PHE A 97 6.43 0.15 -1.72
C PHE A 97 6.38 0.34 -3.24
N ARG A 98 7.44 0.88 -3.85
CA ARG A 98 7.52 1.04 -5.31
C ARG A 98 7.69 -0.30 -6.01
N THR A 99 8.52 -1.19 -5.48
CA THR A 99 8.72 -2.55 -6.02
C THR A 99 7.46 -3.40 -5.86
N ILE A 100 6.76 -3.35 -4.72
CA ILE A 100 5.49 -4.07 -4.54
C ILE A 100 4.40 -3.59 -5.50
N GLN A 101 4.33 -2.28 -5.78
CA GLN A 101 3.38 -1.73 -6.76
C GLN A 101 3.74 -2.13 -8.18
N ALA A 102 5.00 -1.96 -8.58
CA ALA A 102 5.48 -2.39 -9.89
C ALA A 102 5.24 -3.90 -10.11
N ASN A 103 5.51 -4.72 -9.10
CA ASN A 103 5.28 -6.16 -9.18
C ASN A 103 3.79 -6.51 -9.25
N LYS A 104 2.92 -5.75 -8.55
CA LYS A 104 1.45 -5.89 -8.65
C LYS A 104 0.94 -5.55 -10.05
N ASP A 105 1.47 -4.50 -10.67
CA ASP A 105 1.08 -4.11 -12.02
C ASP A 105 1.56 -5.12 -13.06
N ILE A 106 2.78 -5.67 -12.89
CA ILE A 106 3.29 -6.79 -13.70
C ILE A 106 2.43 -8.04 -13.53
N HIS A 107 2.07 -8.40 -12.29
CA HIS A 107 1.19 -9.54 -12.05
C HIS A 107 -0.20 -9.34 -12.68
N ARG A 108 -0.74 -8.12 -12.62
CA ARG A 108 -2.02 -7.79 -13.23
C ARG A 108 -1.95 -7.87 -14.75
N SER A 109 -0.89 -7.34 -15.37
CA SER A 109 -0.72 -7.38 -16.83
C SER A 109 -0.56 -8.80 -17.35
N VAL A 110 0.20 -9.65 -16.63
CA VAL A 110 0.34 -11.08 -16.95
C VAL A 110 -1.00 -11.82 -16.85
N LEU A 111 -1.82 -11.54 -15.82
CA LEU A 111 -3.15 -12.17 -15.69
C LEU A 111 -4.11 -11.71 -16.80
N THR A 112 -4.06 -10.44 -17.19
CA THR A 112 -4.85 -9.94 -18.32
C THR A 112 -4.42 -10.57 -19.64
N ASP A 113 -3.12 -10.73 -19.88
CA ASP A 113 -2.60 -11.38 -21.10
C ASP A 113 -3.00 -12.86 -21.17
N MET A 114 -2.91 -13.60 -20.06
CA MET A 114 -3.41 -14.99 -19.99
C MET A 114 -4.92 -15.08 -20.23
N THR A 115 -5.70 -14.11 -19.73
CA THR A 115 -7.15 -14.05 -19.95
C THR A 115 -7.48 -13.82 -21.43
N VAL A 116 -6.79 -12.88 -22.08
CA VAL A 116 -6.96 -12.61 -23.52
C VAL A 116 -6.58 -13.84 -24.36
N LYS A 117 -5.45 -14.49 -24.06
CA LYS A 117 -5.05 -15.74 -24.72
C LYS A 117 -6.08 -16.85 -24.53
N GLY A 118 -6.65 -16.98 -23.33
CA GLY A 118 -7.72 -17.94 -23.05
C GLY A 118 -9.00 -17.65 -23.85
N GLN A 119 -9.38 -16.38 -23.99
CA GLN A 119 -10.55 -15.97 -24.79
C GLN A 119 -10.36 -16.25 -26.28
N LEU A 120 -9.19 -15.93 -26.83
CA LEU A 120 -8.86 -16.21 -28.23
C LEU A 120 -8.91 -17.72 -28.49
N LEU A 121 -8.28 -18.51 -27.62
CA LEU A 121 -8.25 -19.97 -27.75
C LEU A 121 -9.66 -20.58 -27.63
N ARG A 122 -10.52 -20.03 -26.77
CA ARG A 122 -11.93 -20.41 -26.68
C ARG A 122 -12.68 -20.11 -27.97
N HIS A 123 -12.54 -18.90 -28.52
CA HIS A 123 -13.19 -18.51 -29.77
C HIS A 123 -12.75 -19.40 -30.93
N GLU A 124 -11.45 -19.74 -30.98
CA GLU A 124 -10.92 -20.65 -31.99
C GLU A 124 -11.45 -22.08 -31.84
N LEU A 125 -11.58 -22.55 -30.60
CA LEU A 125 -12.17 -23.85 -30.32
C LEU A 125 -13.65 -23.90 -30.71
N ASP A 126 -14.40 -22.83 -30.42
CA ASP A 126 -15.81 -22.70 -30.76
C ASP A 126 -16.01 -22.74 -32.29
N SER A 127 -15.13 -22.04 -33.02
CA SER A 127 -15.09 -22.09 -34.50
C SER A 127 -14.76 -23.48 -35.04
N MET A 128 -13.84 -24.24 -34.42
CA MET A 128 -13.51 -25.61 -34.85
C MET A 128 -14.60 -26.62 -34.47
N ILE A 129 -15.33 -26.38 -33.37
CA ILE A 129 -16.44 -27.21 -32.94
C ILE A 129 -17.64 -27.03 -33.89
N ALA A 130 -17.88 -25.82 -34.39
CA ALA A 130 -18.97 -25.48 -35.30
C ALA A 130 -18.89 -26.15 -36.69
N ILE A 131 -17.73 -26.70 -37.09
CA ILE A 131 -17.56 -27.40 -38.36
C ILE A 131 -18.35 -28.74 -38.34
N PRO A 132 -19.24 -28.99 -39.32
CA PRO A 132 -20.18 -30.12 -39.30
C PRO A 132 -19.55 -31.49 -39.59
N VAL A 133 -18.43 -31.54 -40.32
CA VAL A 133 -17.69 -32.79 -40.61
C VAL A 133 -16.25 -32.61 -40.12
N LYS A 134 -15.80 -33.43 -39.16
CA LYS A 134 -14.46 -33.32 -38.54
C LYS A 134 -13.50 -34.33 -39.14
N SER A 135 -12.32 -33.86 -39.56
CA SER A 135 -11.22 -34.76 -39.92
C SER A 135 -10.56 -35.37 -38.67
N ARG A 136 -9.83 -36.47 -38.84
CA ARG A 136 -9.01 -37.07 -37.78
C ARG A 136 -7.95 -36.10 -37.26
N GLU A 137 -7.41 -35.25 -38.13
CA GLU A 137 -6.45 -34.21 -37.73
C GLU A 137 -7.12 -33.10 -36.90
N ASP A 138 -8.32 -32.67 -37.31
CA ASP A 138 -9.07 -31.62 -36.62
C ASP A 138 -9.47 -32.05 -35.22
N SER A 139 -9.88 -33.32 -35.04
CA SER A 139 -10.23 -33.85 -33.73
C SER A 139 -9.04 -33.88 -32.76
N LEU A 140 -7.84 -34.25 -33.23
CA LEU A 140 -6.61 -34.16 -32.43
C LEU A 140 -6.24 -32.71 -32.09
N ARG A 141 -6.38 -31.79 -33.05
CA ARG A 141 -6.08 -30.36 -32.86
C ARG A 141 -7.03 -29.72 -31.83
N ILE A 142 -8.32 -30.09 -31.84
CA ILE A 142 -9.31 -29.65 -30.85
C ILE A 142 -8.92 -30.13 -29.44
N ILE A 143 -8.52 -31.39 -29.28
CA ILE A 143 -8.12 -31.94 -27.97
C ILE A 143 -6.90 -31.21 -27.40
N LEU A 144 -5.91 -30.93 -28.24
CA LEU A 144 -4.70 -30.20 -27.83
C LEU A 144 -5.02 -28.77 -27.39
N LYS A 145 -5.85 -28.06 -28.17
CA LYS A 145 -6.27 -26.69 -27.83
C LYS A 145 -7.19 -26.65 -26.60
N TYR A 146 -8.03 -27.66 -26.39
CA TYR A 146 -8.82 -27.79 -25.18
C TYR A 146 -7.93 -27.96 -23.93
N ARG A 147 -6.89 -28.81 -23.99
CA ARG A 147 -5.92 -28.96 -22.89
C ARG A 147 -5.17 -27.65 -22.59
N GLN A 148 -4.79 -26.91 -23.62
CA GLN A 148 -4.15 -25.60 -23.45
C GLN A 148 -5.08 -24.61 -22.74
N LEU A 149 -6.36 -24.58 -23.14
CA LEU A 149 -7.37 -23.74 -22.49
C LEU A 149 -7.59 -24.14 -21.03
N GLU A 150 -7.67 -25.43 -20.74
CA GLU A 150 -7.80 -25.97 -19.38
C GLU A 150 -6.62 -25.56 -18.50
N ASN A 151 -5.39 -25.64 -19.01
CA ASN A 151 -4.19 -25.23 -18.27
C ASN A 151 -4.18 -23.72 -17.98
N ILE A 152 -4.61 -22.88 -18.94
CA ILE A 152 -4.73 -21.43 -18.73
C ILE A 152 -5.79 -21.13 -17.67
N VAL A 153 -6.96 -21.77 -17.74
CA VAL A 153 -8.04 -21.59 -16.75
C VAL A 153 -7.60 -22.05 -15.35
N LYS A 154 -6.88 -23.18 -15.25
CA LYS A 154 -6.29 -23.63 -13.98
C LYS A 154 -5.27 -22.65 -13.43
N SER A 155 -4.39 -22.11 -14.29
CA SER A 155 -3.40 -21.10 -13.90
C SER A 155 -4.08 -19.83 -13.38
N ILE A 156 -5.09 -19.31 -14.09
CA ILE A 156 -5.87 -18.14 -13.66
C ILE A 156 -6.53 -18.43 -12.32
N LYS A 157 -7.24 -19.55 -12.17
CA LYS A 157 -7.94 -19.93 -10.94
C LYS A 157 -6.99 -20.08 -9.73
N ASN A 158 -5.79 -20.62 -9.95
CA ASN A 158 -4.78 -20.75 -8.89
C ASN A 158 -4.15 -19.40 -8.51
N ASN A 159 -4.04 -18.46 -9.45
CA ASN A 159 -3.54 -17.11 -9.19
C ASN A 159 -4.62 -16.16 -8.62
N ASP A 160 -5.91 -16.42 -8.89
CA ASP A 160 -7.06 -15.67 -8.36
C ASP A 160 -7.49 -16.13 -6.95
N ASN A 161 -6.99 -17.26 -6.45
CA ASN A 161 -7.20 -17.74 -5.09
C ASN A 161 -5.89 -17.62 -4.29
N PRO A 162 -5.64 -16.49 -3.60
CA PRO A 162 -4.42 -16.28 -2.84
C PRO A 162 -4.38 -17.07 -1.53
#